data_AF-A0A8B3BZ75-F1
#
_entry.id   AF-A0A8B3BZ75-F1
#
_cell.length_a   1.000
_cell.length_b   1.000
_cell.length_c   1.000
_cell.angle_alpha   90.00
_cell.angle_beta   90.00
_cell.angle_gamma   90.00
#
_symmetry.space_group_name_H-M   'P 1'
#
loop_
_entity.id
_entity.type
_entity.pdbx_description
1 polymer ?
#
loop_
_entity_poly.entity_id
_entity_poly.type
_entity_poly.pdbx_seq_one_letter_code
_entity_poly.pdbx_strand_id
1 'polypeptide(L)'
;MKEELLKMAQECLSEEEVKEILKKKFKESIESAIGSAFRWGDAEKALKKKINDVMVPYIEKYDFSEYLPKLDTVLTEIVNSDACIENKKILENFKELSIKQEEKEMEVTDLFDAWIAMCEKKISTTGLEVEFDDGPHYESVSCEMLIEECERSTWSSLHRAVIIFENEHDEELNMEIPISKWDFEKEYTLDSLGCVDIKSLRYLGEFDMLLLRLQRAGTKIIINEMEAGGEICPEEEPEVSFS
;
A
#
# COMPACT_ATOMS: atom_id res chain seq x y z
N MET A 1 -1.71 -65.02 -5.00
CA MET A 1 -1.35 -63.86 -5.85
C MET A 1 -2.04 -62.55 -5.48
N LYS A 2 -3.36 -62.36 -5.69
CA LYS A 2 -4.02 -61.06 -5.41
C LYS A 2 -4.05 -60.72 -3.91
N GLU A 3 -4.31 -61.72 -3.07
CA GLU A 3 -4.33 -61.57 -1.60
C GLU A 3 -2.92 -61.46 -1.00
N GLU A 4 -1.93 -62.17 -1.55
CA GLU A 4 -0.52 -62.06 -1.12
C GLU A 4 0.12 -60.72 -1.50
N LEU A 5 -0.23 -60.15 -2.66
CA LEU A 5 0.20 -58.81 -3.06
C LEU A 5 -0.40 -57.72 -2.15
N LEU A 6 -1.66 -57.89 -1.74
CA LEU A 6 -2.32 -56.97 -0.80
C LEU A 6 -1.70 -57.05 0.60
N LYS A 7 -1.32 -58.25 1.03
CA LYS A 7 -0.69 -58.48 2.34
C LYS A 7 0.74 -57.93 2.41
N MET A 8 1.55 -58.13 1.35
CA MET A 8 2.88 -57.50 1.24
C MET A 8 2.81 -55.97 1.14
N ALA A 9 1.80 -55.43 0.46
CA ALA A 9 1.62 -53.97 0.36
C ALA A 9 1.21 -53.34 1.70
N GLN A 10 0.39 -54.03 2.51
CA GLN A 10 -0.01 -53.59 3.86
C GLN A 10 1.13 -53.68 4.89
N GLU A 11 2.10 -54.58 4.69
CA GLU A 11 3.28 -54.72 5.55
C GLU A 11 4.39 -53.72 5.21
N CYS A 12 4.39 -53.13 4.01
CA CYS A 12 5.44 -52.22 3.54
C CYS A 12 5.05 -50.74 3.49
N LEU A 13 3.76 -50.40 3.53
CA LEU A 13 3.26 -49.03 3.37
C LEU A 13 2.07 -48.76 4.30
N SER A 14 2.06 -47.58 4.89
CA SER A 14 0.95 -47.08 5.71
C SER A 14 -0.32 -46.85 4.88
N GLU A 15 -1.48 -46.85 5.54
CA GLU A 15 -2.77 -46.62 4.89
C GLU A 15 -2.83 -45.25 4.16
N GLU A 16 -2.10 -44.26 4.68
CA GLU A 16 -1.92 -42.93 4.09
C GLU A 16 -1.16 -43.01 2.75
N GLU A 17 -0.04 -43.75 2.71
CA GLU A 17 0.77 -43.95 1.51
C GLU A 17 0.01 -44.71 0.42
N VAL A 18 -0.81 -45.70 0.81
CA VAL A 18 -1.68 -46.43 -0.13
C VAL A 18 -2.74 -45.49 -0.73
N LYS A 19 -3.33 -44.60 0.08
CA LYS A 19 -4.31 -43.60 -0.40
C LYS A 19 -3.68 -42.60 -1.35
N GLU A 20 -2.47 -42.14 -1.09
CA GLU A 20 -1.74 -41.24 -1.99
C GLU A 20 -1.39 -41.90 -3.32
N ILE A 21 -0.88 -43.15 -3.29
CA ILE A 21 -0.55 -43.91 -4.50
C ILE A 21 -1.80 -44.13 -5.35
N LEU A 22 -2.94 -44.46 -4.74
CA LEU A 22 -4.22 -44.61 -5.43
C LEU A 22 -4.70 -43.30 -6.05
N LYS A 23 -4.66 -42.18 -5.31
CA LYS A 23 -5.03 -40.86 -5.85
C LYS A 23 -4.15 -40.48 -7.05
N LYS A 24 -2.85 -40.72 -6.95
CA LYS A 24 -1.89 -40.43 -8.03
C LYS A 24 -2.16 -41.28 -9.27
N LYS A 25 -2.30 -42.60 -9.11
CA LYS A 25 -2.57 -43.52 -10.23
C LYS A 25 -3.92 -43.27 -10.90
N PHE A 26 -4.93 -42.89 -10.12
CA PHE A 26 -6.25 -42.53 -10.62
C PHE A 26 -6.19 -41.24 -11.44
N LYS A 27 -5.49 -40.20 -10.93
CA LYS A 27 -5.27 -38.94 -11.64
C LYS A 27 -4.51 -39.14 -12.96
N GLU A 28 -3.41 -39.89 -12.94
CA GLU A 28 -2.63 -40.24 -14.14
C GLU A 28 -3.46 -41.01 -15.17
N SER A 29 -4.34 -41.92 -14.72
CA SER A 29 -5.20 -42.70 -15.61
C SER A 29 -6.30 -41.84 -16.24
N ILE A 30 -6.86 -40.91 -15.48
CA ILE A 30 -7.82 -39.93 -15.99
C ILE A 30 -7.14 -38.99 -16.98
N GLU A 31 -5.97 -38.43 -16.66
CA GLU A 31 -5.21 -37.55 -17.56
C GLU A 31 -4.81 -38.26 -18.84
N SER A 32 -4.43 -39.54 -18.78
CA SER A 32 -4.11 -40.37 -19.95
C SER A 32 -5.36 -40.69 -20.79
N ALA A 33 -6.48 -41.01 -20.15
CA ALA A 33 -7.77 -41.26 -20.82
C ALA A 33 -8.34 -39.98 -21.47
N ILE A 34 -8.20 -38.85 -20.79
CA ILE A 34 -8.51 -37.51 -21.30
C ILE A 34 -7.58 -37.20 -22.48
N GLY A 35 -6.26 -37.29 -22.32
CA GLY A 35 -5.30 -36.99 -23.38
C GLY A 35 -5.46 -37.87 -24.64
N SER A 36 -5.92 -39.11 -24.48
CA SER A 36 -6.25 -40.01 -25.59
C SER A 36 -7.63 -39.72 -26.20
N ALA A 37 -8.63 -39.34 -25.41
CA ALA A 37 -9.97 -38.95 -25.86
C ALA A 37 -9.98 -37.59 -26.58
N PHE A 38 -9.14 -36.64 -26.17
CA PHE A 38 -9.03 -35.31 -26.77
C PHE A 38 -8.34 -35.29 -28.15
N ARG A 39 -7.84 -36.43 -28.65
CA ARG A 39 -7.27 -36.51 -30.02
C ARG A 39 -8.33 -36.41 -31.12
N TRP A 40 -9.61 -36.66 -30.86
CA TRP A 40 -10.71 -36.60 -31.84
C TRP A 40 -11.98 -36.01 -31.20
N GLY A 41 -12.50 -34.91 -31.77
CA GLY A 41 -13.49 -33.99 -31.16
C GLY A 41 -14.87 -34.51 -30.74
N ASP A 42 -15.14 -35.83 -30.83
CA ASP A 42 -16.40 -36.44 -30.38
C ASP A 42 -16.44 -36.66 -28.86
N ALA A 43 -15.28 -36.88 -28.23
CA ALA A 43 -15.20 -37.06 -26.78
C ALA A 43 -15.40 -35.75 -26.01
N GLU A 44 -14.91 -34.63 -26.56
CA GLU A 44 -15.14 -33.29 -25.99
C GLU A 44 -16.64 -32.95 -25.99
N LYS A 45 -17.34 -33.24 -27.10
CA LYS A 45 -18.79 -33.06 -27.20
C LYS A 45 -19.55 -33.94 -26.20
N ALA A 46 -19.16 -35.20 -26.06
CA ALA A 46 -19.78 -36.13 -25.11
C ALA A 46 -19.57 -35.69 -23.66
N LEU A 47 -18.36 -35.21 -23.33
CA LEU A 47 -18.01 -34.69 -22.00
C LEU A 47 -18.79 -33.40 -21.69
N LYS A 48 -18.82 -32.45 -22.63
CA LYS A 48 -19.58 -31.19 -22.50
C LYS A 48 -21.07 -31.43 -22.30
N LYS A 49 -21.63 -32.41 -23.03
CA LYS A 49 -23.02 -32.85 -22.84
C LYS A 49 -23.24 -33.45 -21.44
N LYS A 50 -22.35 -34.33 -20.98
CA LYS A 50 -22.45 -34.93 -19.63
C LYS A 50 -22.32 -33.89 -18.50
N ILE A 51 -21.47 -32.87 -18.68
CA ILE A 51 -21.34 -31.75 -17.74
C ILE A 51 -22.64 -30.94 -17.69
N ASN A 52 -23.18 -30.55 -18.85
CA ASN A 52 -24.40 -29.74 -18.91
C ASN A 52 -25.66 -30.50 -18.48
N ASP A 53 -25.77 -31.79 -18.80
CA ASP A 53 -26.99 -32.56 -18.55
C ASP A 53 -27.04 -33.17 -17.14
N VAL A 54 -25.87 -33.37 -16.51
CA VAL A 54 -25.79 -34.09 -15.22
C VAL A 54 -25.18 -33.24 -14.12
N MET A 55 -24.08 -32.52 -14.38
CA MET A 55 -23.41 -31.75 -13.32
C MET A 55 -24.09 -30.41 -13.07
N VAL A 56 -24.45 -29.66 -14.12
CA VAL A 56 -25.10 -28.34 -13.97
C VAL A 56 -26.43 -28.44 -13.18
N PRO A 57 -27.36 -29.36 -13.49
CA PRO A 57 -28.62 -29.45 -12.74
C PRO A 57 -28.42 -29.99 -11.31
N TYR A 58 -27.32 -30.71 -11.05
CA TYR A 58 -26.97 -31.18 -9.72
C TYR A 58 -26.42 -30.05 -8.86
N ILE A 59 -25.60 -29.17 -9.45
CA ILE A 59 -25.09 -27.95 -8.81
C ILE A 59 -26.25 -26.99 -8.54
N GLU A 60 -27.15 -26.75 -9.51
CA GLU A 60 -28.31 -25.85 -9.33
C GLU A 60 -29.29 -26.31 -8.24
N LYS A 61 -29.35 -27.61 -7.95
CA LYS A 61 -30.22 -28.18 -6.90
C LYS A 61 -29.53 -28.33 -5.55
N TYR A 62 -28.22 -28.13 -5.48
CA TYR A 62 -27.46 -28.24 -4.25
C TYR A 62 -27.51 -26.90 -3.52
N ASP A 63 -27.96 -26.91 -2.27
CA ASP A 63 -28.05 -25.70 -1.46
C ASP A 63 -26.65 -25.32 -0.96
N PHE A 64 -26.05 -24.31 -1.58
CA PHE A 64 -24.75 -23.78 -1.20
C PHE A 64 -24.80 -22.78 -0.05
N SER A 65 -25.96 -22.57 0.59
CA SER A 65 -26.12 -21.58 1.66
C SER A 65 -25.15 -21.78 2.83
N GLU A 66 -24.74 -23.03 3.11
CA GLU A 66 -23.72 -23.34 4.14
C GLU A 66 -22.28 -22.97 3.73
N TYR A 67 -22.03 -22.78 2.43
CA TYR A 67 -20.72 -22.43 1.87
C TYR A 67 -20.60 -20.94 1.54
N LEU A 68 -21.72 -20.21 1.42
CA LEU A 68 -21.72 -18.75 1.22
C LEU A 68 -20.92 -18.02 2.32
N PRO A 69 -21.08 -18.30 3.63
CA PRO A 69 -20.28 -17.64 4.66
C PRO A 69 -18.77 -17.91 4.53
N LYS A 70 -18.39 -19.09 4.03
CA LYS A 70 -16.97 -19.46 3.82
C LYS A 70 -16.40 -18.77 2.59
N LEU A 71 -17.20 -18.64 1.52
CA LEU A 71 -16.85 -17.86 0.34
C LEU A 71 -16.69 -16.38 0.68
N ASP A 72 -17.61 -15.82 1.46
CA ASP A 72 -17.52 -14.44 1.96
C ASP A 72 -16.29 -14.25 2.84
N THR A 73 -15.98 -15.22 3.70
CA THR A 73 -14.76 -15.22 4.53
C THR A 73 -13.51 -15.20 3.65
N VAL A 74 -13.40 -16.11 2.68
CA VAL A 74 -12.24 -16.21 1.76
C VAL A 74 -12.13 -14.96 0.87
N LEU A 75 -13.25 -14.41 0.38
CA LEU A 75 -13.26 -13.16 -0.38
C LEU A 75 -12.81 -11.98 0.49
N THR A 76 -13.27 -11.92 1.73
CA THR A 76 -12.87 -10.89 2.71
C THR A 76 -11.39 -11.01 3.04
N GLU A 77 -10.87 -12.23 3.23
CA GLU A 77 -9.43 -12.50 3.43
C GLU A 77 -8.60 -12.12 2.20
N ILE A 78 -9.08 -12.36 0.99
CA ILE A 78 -8.38 -11.98 -0.24
C ILE A 78 -8.38 -10.46 -0.42
N VAL A 79 -9.52 -9.80 -0.20
CA VAL A 79 -9.64 -8.34 -0.28
C VAL A 79 -8.80 -7.65 0.78
N ASN A 80 -8.76 -8.20 1.99
CA ASN A 80 -7.96 -7.70 3.10
C ASN A 80 -6.53 -8.25 3.11
N SER A 81 -6.15 -9.07 2.13
CA SER A 81 -4.78 -9.55 2.05
C SER A 81 -3.85 -8.38 1.78
N ASP A 82 -2.70 -8.38 2.44
CA ASP A 82 -1.69 -7.32 2.30
C ASP A 82 -1.36 -7.05 0.82
N ALA A 83 -1.27 -8.10 0.01
CA ALA A 83 -1.01 -7.96 -1.42
C ALA A 83 -2.13 -7.22 -2.18
N CYS A 84 -3.40 -7.41 -1.82
CA CYS A 84 -4.52 -6.71 -2.46
C CYS A 84 -4.58 -5.24 -2.02
N ILE A 85 -4.40 -4.97 -0.72
CA ILE A 85 -4.35 -3.62 -0.15
C ILE A 85 -3.15 -2.83 -0.72
N GLU A 86 -1.97 -3.43 -0.77
CA GLU A 86 -0.77 -2.82 -1.34
C GLU A 86 -0.96 -2.48 -2.83
N ASN A 87 -1.52 -3.41 -3.61
CA ASN A 87 -1.80 -3.16 -5.03
C ASN A 87 -2.84 -2.06 -5.23
N LYS A 88 -3.86 -1.99 -4.37
CA LYS A 88 -4.83 -0.90 -4.38
C LYS A 88 -4.13 0.44 -4.12
N LYS A 89 -3.29 0.52 -3.08
CA LYS A 89 -2.55 1.75 -2.75
C LYS A 89 -1.59 2.17 -3.87
N ILE A 90 -0.90 1.22 -4.52
CA ILE A 90 -0.07 1.48 -5.71
C ILE A 90 -0.91 2.10 -6.84
N LEU A 91 -2.11 1.55 -7.12
CA LEU A 91 -2.99 2.06 -8.17
C LEU A 91 -3.55 3.45 -7.85
N GLU A 92 -3.93 3.70 -6.59
CA GLU A 92 -4.41 5.00 -6.12
C GLU A 92 -3.33 6.07 -6.25
N ASN A 93 -2.14 5.81 -5.71
CA ASN A 93 -1.00 6.72 -5.80
C ASN A 93 -0.56 6.93 -7.26
N PHE A 94 -0.50 5.86 -8.06
CA PHE A 94 -0.18 5.99 -9.49
C PHE A 94 -1.19 6.87 -10.24
N LYS A 95 -2.49 6.72 -9.94
CA LYS A 95 -3.55 7.55 -10.52
C LYS A 95 -3.36 9.01 -10.12
N GLU A 96 -3.10 9.29 -8.85
CA GLU A 96 -2.88 10.65 -8.35
C GLU A 96 -1.69 11.33 -9.05
N LEU A 97 -0.57 10.60 -9.20
CA LEU A 97 0.62 11.08 -9.93
C LEU A 97 0.40 11.25 -11.44
N SER A 98 -0.61 10.58 -12.00
CA SER A 98 -0.93 10.66 -13.44
C SER A 98 -1.80 11.87 -13.77
N ILE A 99 -2.38 12.53 -12.77
CA ILE A 99 -3.14 13.76 -12.96
C ILE A 99 -2.13 14.90 -13.13
N LYS A 100 -2.34 15.71 -14.18
CA LYS A 100 -1.50 16.87 -14.42
C LYS A 100 -1.75 17.92 -13.32
N GLN A 101 -0.71 18.28 -12.60
CA GLN A 101 -0.81 19.38 -11.63
C GLN A 101 -0.93 20.72 -12.38
N GLU A 102 -1.91 21.53 -11.99
CA GLU A 102 -2.17 22.84 -12.60
C GLU A 102 -1.51 23.99 -11.85
N GLU A 103 -1.22 23.78 -10.56
CA GLU A 103 -0.50 24.72 -9.71
C GLU A 103 0.92 24.90 -10.21
N LYS A 104 1.27 26.16 -10.48
CA LYS A 104 2.59 26.54 -10.99
C LYS A 104 3.53 27.02 -9.89
N GLU A 105 2.95 27.42 -8.78
CA GLU A 105 3.62 28.08 -7.66
C GLU A 105 3.04 27.53 -6.36
N MET A 106 3.86 27.43 -5.33
CA MET A 106 3.50 27.03 -3.98
C MET A 106 4.31 27.87 -3.00
N GLU A 107 3.64 28.49 -2.03
CA GLU A 107 4.34 29.18 -0.95
C GLU A 107 4.91 28.17 0.04
N VAL A 108 6.07 28.49 0.62
CA VAL A 108 6.73 27.56 1.56
C VAL A 108 5.93 27.41 2.86
N THR A 109 5.21 28.44 3.30
CA THR A 109 4.27 28.35 4.43
C THR A 109 3.07 27.45 4.11
N ASP A 110 2.53 27.48 2.90
CA ASP A 110 1.44 26.56 2.51
C ASP A 110 1.92 25.10 2.54
N LEU A 111 3.19 24.88 2.15
CA LEU A 111 3.82 23.56 2.24
C LEU A 111 4.03 23.14 3.70
N PHE A 112 4.35 24.08 4.59
CA PHE A 112 4.47 23.86 6.02
C PHE A 112 3.11 23.51 6.66
N ASP A 113 2.04 24.23 6.32
CA ASP A 113 0.68 23.92 6.77
C ASP A 113 0.24 22.51 6.34
N ALA A 114 0.60 22.12 5.11
CA ALA A 114 0.33 20.76 4.62
C ALA A 114 1.14 19.69 5.37
N TRP A 115 2.34 20.02 5.86
CA TRP A 115 3.12 19.13 6.72
C TRP A 115 2.51 19.05 8.13
N ILE A 116 2.12 20.17 8.73
CA ILE A 116 1.41 20.23 10.03
C ILE A 116 0.18 19.33 9.99
N ALA A 117 -0.69 19.50 8.98
CA ALA A 117 -1.91 18.69 8.82
C ALA A 117 -1.64 17.18 8.63
N MET A 118 -0.43 16.80 8.18
CA MET A 118 0.00 15.40 8.14
C MET A 118 0.47 14.91 9.51
N CYS A 119 1.18 15.76 10.25
CA CYS A 119 1.64 15.50 11.61
C CYS A 119 0.47 15.37 12.59
N GLU A 120 -0.56 16.20 12.51
CA GLU A 120 -1.76 16.13 13.37
C GLU A 120 -2.40 14.72 13.39
N LYS A 121 -2.32 14.00 12.26
CA LYS A 121 -2.86 12.66 12.08
C LYS A 121 -1.95 11.54 12.58
N LYS A 122 -0.67 11.81 12.81
CA LYS A 122 0.37 10.78 13.00
C LYS A 122 1.21 10.97 14.25
N ILE A 123 1.26 12.18 14.80
CA ILE A 123 2.10 12.52 15.93
C ILE A 123 1.75 11.64 17.13
N SER A 124 2.79 11.13 17.79
CA SER A 124 2.60 10.30 18.96
C SER A 124 1.96 11.12 20.09
N THR A 125 0.81 10.67 20.60
CA THR A 125 0.18 11.24 21.80
C THR A 125 0.86 10.81 23.10
N THR A 126 1.87 9.94 23.03
CA THR A 126 2.57 9.43 24.20
C THR A 126 3.35 10.55 24.89
N GLY A 127 3.01 10.82 26.14
CA GLY A 127 3.70 11.83 26.95
C GLY A 127 3.11 13.23 26.85
N LEU A 128 2.11 13.43 25.98
CA LEU A 128 1.34 14.68 25.93
C LEU A 128 0.35 14.77 27.09
N GLU A 129 0.25 15.94 27.70
CA GLU A 129 -0.76 16.24 28.70
C GLU A 129 -2.15 16.33 28.06
N VAL A 130 -3.20 16.11 28.88
CA VAL A 130 -4.60 16.25 28.44
C VAL A 130 -5.14 17.57 28.96
N GLU A 131 -5.57 18.43 28.05
CA GLU A 131 -6.22 19.70 28.31
C GLU A 131 -7.75 19.53 28.31
N PHE A 132 -8.44 20.36 29.09
CA PHE A 132 -9.90 20.24 29.31
C PHE A 132 -10.67 21.54 29.02
N ASP A 133 -10.01 22.58 28.53
CA ASP A 133 -10.59 23.91 28.41
C ASP A 133 -11.78 23.94 27.41
N ASP A 134 -11.67 23.21 26.30
CA ASP A 134 -12.71 23.06 25.27
C ASP A 134 -13.18 21.59 25.10
N GLY A 135 -12.98 20.76 26.14
CA GLY A 135 -13.15 19.30 26.10
C GLY A 135 -11.82 18.57 26.20
N PRO A 136 -11.81 17.25 26.50
CA PRO A 136 -10.58 16.49 26.64
C PRO A 136 -9.86 16.38 25.28
N HIS A 137 -8.68 16.97 25.16
CA HIS A 137 -7.80 16.86 24.00
C HIS A 137 -6.34 16.83 24.47
N TYR A 138 -5.43 16.30 23.66
CA TYR A 138 -4.00 16.37 23.97
C TYR A 138 -3.47 17.78 23.74
N GLU A 139 -2.46 18.19 24.53
CA GLU A 139 -1.76 19.45 24.35
C GLU A 139 -1.17 19.57 22.94
N SER A 140 -1.09 20.79 22.43
CA SER A 140 -0.54 21.06 21.10
C SER A 140 0.98 21.03 21.11
N VAL A 141 1.58 20.50 20.06
CA VAL A 141 3.04 20.42 19.92
C VAL A 141 3.54 21.58 19.08
N SER A 142 4.49 22.35 19.62
CA SER A 142 5.17 23.41 18.86
C SER A 142 6.03 22.80 17.76
N CYS A 143 5.99 23.42 16.58
CA CYS A 143 6.82 23.03 15.44
C CYS A 143 7.36 24.27 14.71
N GLU A 144 8.43 24.06 13.96
CA GLU A 144 9.15 25.14 13.28
C GLU A 144 9.46 24.76 11.82
N MET A 145 9.44 25.78 10.98
CA MET A 145 9.97 25.77 9.63
C MET A 145 11.20 26.67 9.58
N LEU A 146 12.29 26.19 8.97
CA LEU A 146 13.50 26.94 8.71
C LEU A 146 14.00 26.70 7.28
N ILE A 147 14.58 27.73 6.65
CA ILE A 147 15.27 27.59 5.37
C ILE A 147 16.75 27.85 5.53
N GLU A 148 17.56 26.82 5.28
CA GLU A 148 19.02 26.91 5.29
C GLU A 148 19.59 26.97 3.87
N GLU A 149 20.23 28.08 3.52
CA GLU A 149 20.98 28.16 2.28
C GLU A 149 22.30 27.38 2.37
N CYS A 150 22.55 26.50 1.40
CA CYS A 150 23.78 25.72 1.37
C CYS A 150 24.97 26.56 0.91
N GLU A 151 26.15 26.30 1.49
CA GLU A 151 27.39 26.92 1.04
C GLU A 151 27.65 26.65 -0.46
N ARG A 152 27.87 27.73 -1.22
CA ARG A 152 28.05 27.68 -2.66
C ARG A 152 29.51 27.89 -3.06
N SER A 153 29.99 26.99 -3.91
CA SER A 153 31.26 27.20 -4.63
C SER A 153 31.14 28.38 -5.59
N THR A 154 32.18 29.23 -5.66
CA THR A 154 32.21 30.45 -6.48
C THR A 154 32.01 30.24 -7.98
N TRP A 155 32.25 29.02 -8.48
CA TRP A 155 32.07 28.65 -9.89
C TRP A 155 30.72 28.00 -10.20
N SER A 156 29.96 27.58 -9.18
CA SER A 156 28.62 27.01 -9.40
C SER A 156 27.66 28.13 -9.75
N SER A 157 26.71 27.89 -10.66
CA SER A 157 25.54 28.78 -10.90
C SER A 157 24.25 28.26 -10.27
N LEU A 158 24.35 27.18 -9.51
CA LEU A 158 23.24 26.55 -8.81
C LEU A 158 23.24 27.01 -7.35
N HIS A 159 22.14 27.63 -6.95
CA HIS A 159 21.81 27.89 -5.55
C HIS A 159 21.06 26.69 -5.00
N ARG A 160 21.44 26.24 -3.81
CA ARG A 160 20.75 25.18 -3.07
C ARG A 160 20.36 25.70 -1.71
N ALA A 161 19.20 25.27 -1.25
CA ALA A 161 18.75 25.45 0.10
C ALA A 161 18.02 24.19 0.55
N VAL A 162 17.81 24.05 1.84
CA VAL A 162 17.01 22.99 2.46
C VAL A 162 15.91 23.65 3.26
N ILE A 163 14.66 23.24 3.00
CA ILE A 163 13.54 23.57 3.88
C ILE A 163 13.53 22.49 4.96
N ILE A 164 13.55 22.90 6.22
CA ILE A 164 13.56 22.03 7.38
C ILE A 164 12.22 22.23 8.08
N PHE A 165 11.50 21.13 8.31
CA PHE A 165 10.34 21.09 9.18
C PHE A 165 10.67 20.21 10.38
N GLU A 166 10.50 20.76 11.58
CA GLU A 166 10.85 20.05 12.80
C GLU A 166 9.87 20.28 13.95
N ASN A 167 9.81 19.29 14.82
CA ASN A 167 9.17 19.34 16.12
C ASN A 167 10.03 18.53 17.10
N GLU A 168 10.10 18.95 18.36
CA GLU A 168 10.96 18.29 19.36
C GLU A 168 10.31 17.04 19.96
N HIS A 169 8.99 16.89 19.85
CA HIS A 169 8.24 15.82 20.49
C HIS A 169 8.35 14.49 19.73
N ASP A 170 8.26 14.54 18.40
CA ASP A 170 8.29 13.38 17.51
C ASP A 170 9.24 13.63 16.33
N GLU A 171 10.54 13.40 16.58
CA GLU A 171 11.60 13.60 15.59
C GLU A 171 11.45 12.69 14.35
N GLU A 172 10.65 11.62 14.40
CA GLU A 172 10.41 10.74 13.24
C GLU A 172 9.61 11.43 12.14
N LEU A 173 8.90 12.52 12.48
CA LEU A 173 8.12 13.33 11.53
C LEU A 173 8.94 14.49 10.93
N ASN A 174 10.13 14.76 11.46
CA ASN A 174 11.00 15.82 10.97
C ASN A 174 11.48 15.51 9.55
N MET A 175 11.61 16.55 8.73
CA MET A 175 11.88 16.39 7.31
C MET A 175 12.73 17.50 6.74
N GLU A 176 13.65 17.11 5.88
CA GLU A 176 14.44 18.01 5.03
C GLU A 176 13.99 17.91 3.58
N ILE A 177 13.63 19.04 2.99
CA ILE A 177 13.19 19.13 1.60
C ILE A 177 14.20 19.96 0.81
N PRO A 178 15.06 19.33 0.00
CA PRO A 178 16.07 20.03 -0.78
C PRO A 178 15.42 20.80 -1.93
N ILE A 179 15.85 22.05 -2.11
CA ILE A 179 15.41 22.93 -3.18
C ILE A 179 16.60 23.55 -3.90
N SER A 180 16.45 23.80 -5.20
CA SER A 180 17.47 24.52 -5.97
C SER A 180 16.91 25.45 -7.02
N LYS A 181 17.75 26.41 -7.44
CA LYS A 181 17.52 27.28 -8.58
C LYS A 181 18.81 27.64 -9.27
N TRP A 182 18.73 27.91 -10.56
CA TRP A 182 19.86 28.51 -11.30
C TRP A 182 19.90 30.02 -11.11
N ASP A 183 21.08 30.64 -11.29
CA ASP A 183 21.27 32.10 -11.21
C ASP A 183 20.29 32.90 -12.10
N PHE A 184 19.87 32.32 -13.23
CA PHE A 184 18.94 32.95 -14.18
C PHE A 184 17.46 32.72 -13.82
N GLU A 185 17.18 31.92 -12.80
CA GLU A 185 15.85 31.65 -12.27
C GLU A 185 15.63 32.45 -10.97
N LYS A 186 14.42 32.98 -10.82
CA LYS A 186 14.08 33.76 -9.64
C LYS A 186 13.65 32.87 -8.48
N GLU A 187 12.78 31.91 -8.77
CA GLU A 187 12.15 31.01 -7.81
C GLU A 187 12.87 29.66 -7.73
N TYR A 188 12.75 28.99 -6.58
CA TYR A 188 13.28 27.64 -6.35
C TYR A 188 12.35 26.57 -6.91
N THR A 189 12.86 25.36 -7.12
CA THR A 189 12.07 24.15 -7.37
C THR A 189 12.55 23.03 -6.47
N LEU A 190 11.70 22.03 -6.21
CA LEU A 190 12.10 20.84 -5.46
C LEU A 190 13.18 20.08 -6.22
N ASP A 191 14.25 19.71 -5.51
CA ASP A 191 15.27 18.81 -6.04
C ASP A 191 14.70 17.40 -6.22
N SER A 192 15.45 16.55 -6.93
CA SER A 192 15.07 15.16 -7.09
C SER A 192 15.07 14.42 -5.74
N LEU A 193 13.89 14.21 -5.16
CA LEU A 193 13.68 13.44 -3.93
C LEU A 193 13.98 11.94 -4.07
N GLY A 194 14.33 11.50 -5.29
CA GLY A 194 14.74 10.14 -5.62
C GLY A 194 13.92 9.54 -6.75
N CYS A 195 14.40 8.42 -7.31
CA CYS A 195 13.62 7.63 -8.26
C CYS A 195 12.66 6.73 -7.48
N VAL A 196 11.37 7.05 -7.53
CA VAL A 196 10.32 6.21 -6.97
C VAL A 196 9.99 5.10 -7.97
N ASP A 197 10.45 3.87 -7.69
CA ASP A 197 9.95 2.68 -8.40
C ASP A 197 8.46 2.46 -8.09
N ILE A 198 7.73 1.84 -9.01
CA ILE A 198 6.30 1.56 -8.87
C ILE A 198 5.98 0.77 -7.59
N LYS A 199 6.92 -0.07 -7.14
CA LYS A 199 6.80 -0.84 -5.89
C LYS A 199 6.85 0.04 -4.65
N SER A 200 7.59 1.15 -4.70
CA SER A 200 7.74 2.07 -3.58
C SER A 200 6.48 2.91 -3.35
N LEU A 201 5.59 3.01 -4.34
CA LEU A 201 4.32 3.75 -4.22
C LEU A 201 3.44 3.24 -3.07
N ARG A 202 3.56 1.97 -2.66
CA ARG A 202 2.79 1.44 -1.52
C ARG A 202 3.18 2.06 -0.17
N TYR A 203 4.37 2.65 -0.07
CA TYR A 203 4.88 3.22 1.17
C TYR A 203 4.64 4.72 1.30
N LEU A 204 4.31 5.41 0.20
CA LEU A 204 4.11 6.84 0.21
C LEU A 204 2.80 7.22 0.89
N GLY A 205 2.87 8.22 1.76
CA GLY A 205 1.72 8.92 2.34
C GLY A 205 1.30 10.13 1.51
N GLU A 206 0.26 10.82 1.97
CA GLU A 206 -0.33 11.99 1.27
C GLU A 206 0.69 13.11 1.04
N PHE A 207 1.54 13.38 2.03
CA PHE A 207 2.56 14.43 1.93
C PHE A 207 3.69 14.06 0.96
N ASP A 208 4.17 12.82 0.97
CA ASP A 208 5.16 12.35 -0.02
C ASP A 208 4.61 12.50 -1.45
N MET A 209 3.32 12.20 -1.62
CA MET A 209 2.61 12.33 -2.89
C MET A 209 2.47 13.79 -3.32
N LEU A 210 2.25 14.73 -2.38
CA LEU A 210 2.31 16.16 -2.64
C LEU A 210 3.68 16.57 -3.17
N LEU A 211 4.77 16.23 -2.45
CA LEU A 211 6.13 16.57 -2.87
C LEU A 211 6.49 16.02 -4.26
N LEU A 212 6.16 14.76 -4.53
CA LEU A 212 6.41 14.15 -5.84
C LEU A 212 5.62 14.82 -6.97
N ARG A 213 4.38 15.24 -6.72
CA ARG A 213 3.59 15.98 -7.70
C ARG A 213 4.26 17.33 -8.00
N LEU A 214 4.59 18.09 -6.96
CA LEU A 214 5.21 19.42 -7.08
C LEU A 214 6.53 19.34 -7.87
N GLN A 215 7.37 18.36 -7.53
CA GLN A 215 8.64 18.11 -8.19
C GLN A 215 8.45 17.75 -9.68
N ARG A 216 7.53 16.82 -10.00
CA ARG A 216 7.26 16.42 -11.39
C ARG A 216 6.70 17.54 -12.24
N ALA A 217 5.90 18.41 -11.63
CA ALA A 217 5.32 19.57 -12.29
C ALA A 217 6.35 20.71 -12.50
N GLY A 218 7.51 20.66 -11.82
CA GLY A 218 8.45 21.77 -11.78
C GLY A 218 7.83 23.00 -11.11
N THR A 219 7.01 22.77 -10.08
CA THR A 219 6.32 23.83 -9.34
C THR A 219 7.34 24.75 -8.69
N LYS A 220 7.14 26.05 -8.85
CA LYS A 220 7.99 27.05 -8.23
C LYS A 220 7.68 27.16 -6.74
N ILE A 221 8.70 27.03 -5.91
CA ILE A 221 8.60 27.26 -4.47
C ILE A 221 8.89 28.74 -4.21
N ILE A 222 7.89 29.42 -3.64
CA ILE A 222 7.94 30.83 -3.26
C ILE A 222 8.34 30.89 -1.79
N ILE A 223 9.57 31.35 -1.54
CA ILE A 223 10.03 31.65 -0.18
C ILE A 223 9.41 32.99 0.23
N ASN A 224 8.25 32.92 0.87
CA ASN A 224 7.55 34.07 1.45
C ASN A 224 8.06 34.37 2.88
N GLU A 225 8.47 33.33 3.63
CA GLU A 225 9.11 33.44 4.94
C GLU A 225 10.34 32.51 5.03
N MET A 226 11.38 32.94 5.76
CA MET A 226 12.59 32.13 5.99
C MET A 226 12.44 31.21 7.20
N GLU A 227 11.60 31.61 8.14
CA GLU A 227 11.34 30.96 9.42
C GLU A 227 9.85 31.15 9.75
N ALA A 228 9.17 30.10 10.21
CA ALA A 228 7.80 30.18 10.70
C ALA A 228 7.58 29.19 11.86
N GLY A 229 6.76 29.58 12.84
CA GLY A 229 6.33 28.69 13.92
C GLY A 229 4.88 28.24 13.70
N GLY A 230 4.58 27.03 14.12
CA GLY A 230 3.24 26.44 14.05
C GLY A 230 2.94 25.55 15.25
N GLU A 231 1.70 25.11 15.34
CA GLU A 231 1.22 24.18 16.36
C GLU A 231 0.60 22.97 15.68
N ILE A 232 0.97 21.78 16.14
CA ILE A 232 0.40 20.51 15.71
C ILE A 232 -0.60 20.09 16.78
N CYS A 233 -1.87 20.05 16.41
CA CYS A 233 -2.97 19.60 17.27
C CYS A 233 -3.26 18.11 16.99
N PRO A 234 -2.93 17.17 17.90
CA PRO A 234 -3.20 15.76 17.65
C PRO A 234 -4.69 15.48 17.40
N GLU A 235 -5.03 14.78 16.31
CA GLU A 235 -6.42 14.40 16.02
C GLU A 235 -6.93 13.25 16.92
N GLU A 236 -6.02 12.49 17.54
CA GLU A 236 -6.38 11.40 18.43
C GLU A 236 -6.99 11.94 19.73
N GLU A 237 -8.17 11.44 20.12
CA GLU A 237 -8.83 11.84 21.35
C GLU A 237 -8.29 11.04 22.56
N PRO A 238 -8.09 11.68 23.74
CA PRO A 238 -7.66 11.00 24.95
C PRO A 238 -8.62 9.88 25.38
N GLU A 239 -8.07 8.75 25.82
CA GLU A 239 -8.90 7.66 26.36
C GLU A 239 -9.67 8.12 27.61
N VAL A 240 -11.00 7.98 27.57
CA VAL A 240 -11.87 8.32 28.70
C VAL A 240 -11.69 7.29 29.81
N SER A 241 -10.72 7.51 30.70
CA SER A 241 -10.57 6.66 31.90
C SER A 241 -11.56 7.09 32.98
N PHE A 242 -12.67 6.36 33.08
CA PHE A 242 -13.58 6.48 34.23
C PHE A 242 -12.90 5.90 35.47
N SER A 243 -12.52 6.76 36.41
CA SER A 243 -12.07 6.39 37.75
C SER A 243 -13.22 6.32 38.74
#